data_AF-A0A0Q7EBI8-F1
#
_entry.id   AF-A0A0Q7EBI8-F1
#
_cell.length_a   1.000
_cell.length_b   1.000
_cell.length_c   1.000
_cell.angle_alpha   90.00
_cell.angle_beta   90.00
_cell.angle_gamma   90.00
#
_symmetry.space_group_name_H-M   'P 1'
#
loop_
_entity.id
_entity.type
_entity.pdbx_description
1 polymer ?
#
loop_
_entity_poly.entity_id
_entity_poly.type
_entity_poly.pdbx_seq_one_letter_code
_entity_poly.pdbx_strand_id
1 'polypeptide(L)'
;MKDCTSEACIQGKYRSLWSELAEYAGTLLRKLLHTPEQHYAWDYFMLVKTERDGLDPATLTGSPAQLRCDELIRNLCGKYCRIRYKLSIQEVWQVDLALVQMLPGLALRAKAASVYAAYRKLAGETGGSAPEAAAVPAAVSAAGPALAEDCLRAEVTDLMRGKFWHQLNAMLLERGFRALKRVLLDYATRGLVLSAALAALLQLLPGRLGDALTVGMLCLYFGVLGAVISVARRTRNFNDIATSDSDPVIRLMRIENGKTGIHLSVITGGVFAVILYLGLVAGIPGDSLKTSLLPLFPHTANAIAAGDMVPLDAASLAKLLLLAFMAGFAEQLVPDVLDRFTALAQGTGKRHA
;
A
#
# COMPACT_ATOMS: atom_id res chain seq x y z
N MET A 1 -23.10 18.03 -50.21
CA MET A 1 -22.63 17.38 -48.98
C MET A 1 -23.55 16.19 -48.73
N LYS A 2 -23.09 14.98 -49.08
CA LYS A 2 -23.87 13.74 -48.95
C LYS A 2 -23.69 13.18 -47.53
N ASP A 3 -24.80 12.76 -46.95
CA ASP A 3 -24.94 12.28 -45.58
C ASP A 3 -23.97 11.13 -45.24
N CYS A 4 -22.98 11.46 -44.41
CA CYS A 4 -22.04 10.51 -43.82
C CYS A 4 -22.53 10.10 -42.42
N THR A 5 -23.81 9.76 -42.29
CA THR A 5 -24.48 9.38 -41.04
C THR A 5 -24.87 7.89 -41.03
N SER A 6 -24.30 7.06 -41.91
CA SER A 6 -24.57 5.63 -41.84
C SER A 6 -23.99 5.06 -40.54
N GLU A 7 -24.82 4.35 -39.77
CA GLU A 7 -24.44 3.69 -38.52
C GLU A 7 -23.17 2.83 -38.66
N ALA A 8 -22.93 2.29 -39.86
CA ALA A 8 -21.73 1.53 -40.20
C ALA A 8 -20.44 2.37 -40.05
N CYS A 9 -20.47 3.66 -40.40
CA CYS A 9 -19.31 4.54 -40.24
C CYS A 9 -19.03 4.85 -38.76
N ILE A 10 -20.08 4.95 -37.94
CA ILE A 10 -19.95 5.19 -36.51
C ILE A 10 -19.40 3.93 -35.82
N GLN A 11 -19.94 2.75 -36.11
CA GLN A 11 -19.45 1.49 -35.54
C GLN A 11 -18.00 1.17 -35.91
N GLY A 12 -17.57 1.48 -37.14
CA GLY A 12 -16.18 1.32 -37.57
C GLY A 12 -15.21 2.18 -36.75
N LYS A 13 -15.60 3.43 -36.49
CA LYS A 13 -14.78 4.39 -35.73
C LYS A 13 -14.67 4.04 -34.24
N TYR A 14 -15.72 3.46 -33.66
CA TYR A 14 -15.66 2.95 -32.29
C TYR A 14 -14.74 1.72 -32.18
N ARG A 15 -14.78 0.79 -33.13
CA ARG A 15 -13.90 -0.40 -33.10
C ARG A 15 -12.41 -0.03 -33.13
N SER A 16 -11.99 0.94 -33.93
CA SER A 16 -10.59 1.35 -34.00
C SER A 16 -10.11 2.00 -32.69
N LEU A 17 -10.97 2.83 -32.08
CA LEU A 17 -10.70 3.49 -30.80
C LEU A 17 -10.52 2.48 -29.65
N TRP A 18 -11.32 1.41 -29.63
CA TRP A 18 -11.19 0.34 -28.64
C TRP A 18 -9.89 -0.47 -28.81
N SER A 19 -9.45 -0.74 -30.04
CA SER A 19 -8.17 -1.45 -30.26
C SER A 19 -6.97 -0.61 -29.85
N GLU A 20 -6.97 0.70 -30.14
CA GLU A 20 -5.89 1.61 -29.74
C GLU A 20 -5.79 1.76 -28.21
N LEU A 21 -6.95 1.85 -27.53
CA LEU A 21 -7.00 1.89 -26.06
C LEU A 21 -6.48 0.59 -25.43
N ALA A 22 -6.82 -0.58 -26.00
CA ALA A 22 -6.33 -1.86 -25.52
C ALA A 22 -4.81 -2.01 -25.67
N GLU A 23 -4.26 -1.58 -26.81
CA GLU A 23 -2.82 -1.62 -27.07
C GLU A 23 -2.05 -0.65 -26.15
N TYR A 24 -2.55 0.57 -25.98
CA TYR A 24 -1.96 1.55 -25.06
C TYR A 24 -1.97 1.04 -23.61
N ALA A 25 -3.09 0.47 -23.15
CA ALA A 25 -3.20 -0.11 -21.82
C ALA A 25 -2.20 -1.27 -21.60
N GLY A 26 -2.04 -2.16 -22.60
CA GLY A 26 -1.08 -3.27 -22.53
C GLY A 26 0.39 -2.81 -22.49
N THR A 27 0.70 -1.69 -23.15
CA THR A 27 2.06 -1.11 -23.16
C THR A 27 2.38 -0.40 -21.85
N LEU A 28 1.40 0.32 -21.29
CA LEU A 28 1.50 0.95 -19.98
C LEU A 28 1.68 -0.11 -18.86
N LEU A 29 0.93 -1.22 -18.93
CA LEU A 29 1.06 -2.35 -18.00
C LEU A 29 2.48 -2.95 -18.04
N ARG A 30 3.06 -3.15 -19.24
CA ARG A 30 4.41 -3.68 -19.39
C ARG A 30 5.48 -2.76 -18.83
N LYS A 31 5.36 -1.43 -19.03
CA LYS A 31 6.29 -0.46 -18.44
C LYS A 31 6.16 -0.38 -16.91
N LEU A 32 4.94 -0.49 -16.38
CA LEU A 32 4.69 -0.55 -14.94
C LEU A 32 5.20 -1.85 -14.29
N LEU A 33 5.43 -2.91 -15.06
CA LEU A 33 5.95 -4.19 -14.58
C LEU A 33 7.48 -4.25 -14.45
N HIS A 34 8.23 -3.30 -15.04
CA HIS A 34 9.67 -3.18 -14.79
C HIS A 34 9.91 -2.49 -13.45
N THR A 35 10.34 -3.27 -12.45
CA THR A 35 10.51 -2.80 -11.07
C THR A 35 11.89 -2.17 -10.86
N PRO A 36 11.99 -0.89 -10.41
CA PRO A 36 13.26 -0.19 -10.16
C PRO A 36 14.13 -0.82 -9.05
N GLU A 37 13.59 -1.75 -8.26
CA GLU A 37 14.28 -2.46 -7.19
C GLU A 37 15.56 -3.20 -7.61
N GLN A 38 15.69 -3.57 -8.89
CA GLN A 38 16.83 -4.35 -9.37
C GLN A 38 18.14 -3.57 -9.41
N HIS A 39 18.08 -2.26 -9.65
CA HIS A 39 19.29 -1.44 -9.75
C HIS A 39 19.94 -1.25 -8.38
N TYR A 40 19.15 -1.01 -7.33
CA TYR A 40 19.66 -0.78 -5.98
C TYR A 40 20.43 -1.97 -5.39
N ALA A 41 19.93 -3.20 -5.58
CA ALA A 41 20.62 -4.40 -5.08
C ALA A 41 21.98 -4.61 -5.75
N TRP A 42 22.07 -4.27 -7.04
CA TRP A 42 23.30 -4.36 -7.80
C TRP A 42 24.30 -3.27 -7.42
N ASP A 43 23.85 -2.01 -7.30
CA ASP A 43 24.70 -0.90 -6.89
C ASP A 43 25.30 -1.14 -5.50
N TYR A 44 24.49 -1.66 -4.57
CA TYR A 44 24.97 -2.05 -3.25
C TYR A 44 25.93 -3.23 -3.30
N PHE A 45 25.67 -4.25 -4.11
CA PHE A 45 26.61 -5.36 -4.33
C PHE A 45 27.97 -4.85 -4.86
N MET A 46 27.95 -3.90 -5.80
CA MET A 46 29.17 -3.28 -6.33
C MET A 46 29.94 -2.50 -5.25
N LEU A 47 29.24 -1.82 -4.33
CA LEU A 47 29.85 -1.17 -3.18
C LEU A 47 30.57 -2.20 -2.27
N VAL A 48 29.89 -3.29 -1.90
CA VAL A 48 30.45 -4.36 -1.05
C VAL A 48 31.64 -5.03 -1.73
N LYS A 49 31.56 -5.27 -3.04
CA LYS A 49 32.68 -5.78 -3.83
C LYS A 49 33.87 -4.83 -3.82
N THR A 50 33.62 -3.52 -3.95
CA THR A 50 34.67 -2.50 -3.90
C THR A 50 35.33 -2.45 -2.52
N GLU A 51 34.56 -2.59 -1.43
CA GLU A 51 35.10 -2.73 -0.07
C GLU A 51 36.02 -3.97 0.04
N ARG A 52 35.60 -5.11 -0.52
CA ARG A 52 36.41 -6.35 -0.56
C ARG A 52 37.70 -6.15 -1.37
N ASP A 53 37.61 -5.53 -2.54
CA ASP A 53 38.75 -5.33 -3.44
C ASP A 53 39.78 -4.32 -2.88
N GLY A 54 39.38 -3.48 -1.92
CA GLY A 54 40.26 -2.57 -1.21
C GLY A 54 41.05 -3.18 -0.04
N LEU A 55 40.79 -4.45 0.33
CA LEU A 55 41.54 -5.14 1.38
C LEU A 55 42.88 -5.67 0.84
N ASP A 56 43.93 -5.57 1.64
CA ASP A 56 45.27 -6.06 1.26
C ASP A 56 45.25 -7.60 1.09
N PRO A 57 45.50 -8.13 -0.13
CA PRO A 57 45.49 -9.55 -0.37
C PRO A 57 46.49 -10.33 0.51
N ALA A 58 47.62 -9.71 0.89
CA ALA A 58 48.64 -10.35 1.73
C ALA A 58 48.13 -10.69 3.14
N THR A 59 47.17 -9.93 3.65
CA THR A 59 46.59 -10.15 4.98
C THR A 59 45.52 -11.24 5.01
N LEU A 60 45.00 -11.65 3.85
CA LEU A 60 43.82 -12.50 3.75
C LEU A 60 44.11 -13.92 3.29
N THR A 61 45.26 -14.16 2.64
CA THR A 61 45.57 -15.39 1.89
C THR A 61 45.31 -16.66 2.70
N GLY A 62 44.32 -17.43 2.26
CA GLY A 62 44.08 -18.80 2.71
C GLY A 62 43.09 -18.94 3.87
N SER A 63 42.48 -17.85 4.35
CA SER A 63 41.43 -17.96 5.37
C SER A 63 40.16 -18.61 4.76
N PRO A 64 39.47 -19.51 5.50
CA PRO A 64 38.20 -20.10 5.04
C PRO A 64 37.11 -19.05 4.73
N ALA A 65 37.12 -17.93 5.46
CA ALA A 65 36.20 -16.83 5.26
C ALA A 65 36.43 -16.13 3.90
N GLN A 66 37.70 -15.90 3.52
CA GLN A 66 38.06 -15.34 2.22
C GLN A 66 37.57 -16.22 1.07
N LEU A 67 37.87 -17.52 1.12
CA LEU A 67 37.46 -18.46 0.07
C LEU A 67 35.94 -18.46 -0.10
N ARG A 68 35.20 -18.45 1.01
CA ARG A 68 33.73 -18.39 1.00
C ARG A 68 33.20 -17.09 0.42
N CYS A 69 33.78 -15.94 0.77
CA CYS A 69 33.37 -14.64 0.24
C CYS A 69 33.63 -14.54 -1.27
N ASP A 70 34.81 -14.98 -1.71
CA ASP A 70 35.21 -14.98 -3.13
C ASP A 70 34.32 -15.91 -3.97
N GLU A 71 33.98 -17.08 -3.42
CA GLU A 71 33.05 -18.00 -4.05
C GLU A 71 31.65 -17.38 -4.19
N LEU A 72 31.13 -16.74 -3.14
CA LEU A 72 29.83 -16.04 -3.17
C LEU A 72 29.83 -14.92 -4.21
N ILE A 73 30.84 -14.04 -4.21
CA ILE A 73 30.96 -12.95 -5.18
C ILE A 73 31.02 -13.50 -6.61
N ARG A 74 31.83 -14.53 -6.85
CA ARG A 74 31.97 -15.16 -8.17
C ARG A 74 30.65 -15.77 -8.64
N ASN A 75 29.97 -16.50 -7.76
CA ASN A 75 28.68 -17.12 -8.04
C ASN A 75 27.62 -16.05 -8.38
N LEU A 76 27.59 -14.93 -7.64
CA LEU A 76 26.64 -13.84 -7.89
C LEU A 76 26.94 -13.09 -9.20
N CYS A 77 28.21 -12.81 -9.49
CA CYS A 77 28.60 -12.23 -10.78
C CYS A 77 28.20 -13.14 -11.94
N GLY A 78 28.47 -14.45 -11.81
CA GLY A 78 28.10 -15.45 -12.82
C GLY A 78 26.59 -15.54 -13.04
N LYS A 79 25.79 -15.56 -11.97
CA LYS A 79 24.31 -15.55 -12.06
C LYS A 79 23.79 -14.29 -12.76
N TYR A 80 24.33 -13.12 -12.42
CA TYR A 80 23.91 -11.85 -13.01
C TYR A 80 24.19 -11.79 -14.52
N CYS A 81 25.41 -12.16 -14.93
CA CYS A 81 25.84 -12.16 -16.33
C CYS A 81 25.06 -13.16 -17.21
N ARG A 82 24.66 -14.32 -16.68
CA ARG A 82 24.04 -15.38 -17.50
C ARG A 82 22.55 -15.21 -17.74
N ILE A 83 21.79 -14.66 -16.79
CA ILE A 83 20.31 -14.79 -16.80
C ILE A 83 19.57 -13.45 -16.60
N ARG A 84 20.25 -12.30 -16.49
CA ARG A 84 19.64 -11.08 -15.88
C ARG A 84 18.94 -11.44 -14.56
N TYR A 85 19.61 -12.29 -13.78
CA TYR A 85 19.05 -12.86 -12.57
C TYR A 85 18.76 -11.76 -11.55
N LYS A 86 17.61 -11.83 -10.88
CA LYS A 86 17.27 -10.89 -9.80
C LYS A 86 18.11 -11.24 -8.59
N LEU A 87 19.12 -10.42 -8.29
CA LEU A 87 19.92 -10.55 -7.07
C LEU A 87 18.99 -10.49 -5.86
N SER A 88 18.97 -11.53 -5.04
CA SER A 88 18.17 -11.51 -3.82
C SER A 88 18.89 -10.73 -2.72
N ILE A 89 18.14 -10.02 -1.89
CA ILE A 89 18.72 -9.28 -0.76
C ILE A 89 19.35 -10.22 0.26
N GLN A 90 18.88 -11.47 0.35
CA GLN A 90 19.52 -12.51 1.14
C GLN A 90 20.92 -12.86 0.64
N GLU A 91 21.13 -12.99 -0.67
CA GLU A 91 22.45 -13.25 -1.25
C GLU A 91 23.42 -12.09 -0.98
N VAL A 92 22.94 -10.84 -1.15
CA VAL A 92 23.71 -9.63 -0.85
C VAL A 92 24.13 -9.59 0.63
N TRP A 93 23.20 -9.91 1.53
CA TRP A 93 23.48 -9.97 2.96
C TRP A 93 24.48 -11.06 3.34
N GLN A 94 24.42 -12.24 2.69
CA GLN A 94 25.41 -13.29 2.90
C GLN A 94 26.82 -12.85 2.53
N VAL A 95 26.98 -12.03 1.47
CA VAL A 95 28.28 -11.44 1.11
C VAL A 95 28.75 -10.45 2.16
N ASP A 96 27.88 -9.53 2.61
CA ASP A 96 28.25 -8.53 3.63
C ASP A 96 28.62 -9.21 4.97
N LEU A 97 27.94 -10.30 5.34
CA LEU A 97 28.33 -11.12 6.49
C LEU A 97 29.70 -11.79 6.30
N ALA A 98 29.95 -12.38 5.14
CA ALA A 98 31.24 -13.00 4.85
C ALA A 98 32.39 -11.96 4.87
N LEU A 99 32.12 -10.75 4.38
CA LEU A 99 33.05 -9.62 4.42
C LEU A 99 33.41 -9.26 5.88
N VAL A 100 32.42 -9.12 6.77
CA VAL A 100 32.67 -8.82 8.20
C VAL A 100 33.54 -9.87 8.88
N GLN A 101 33.42 -11.14 8.48
CA GLN A 101 34.27 -12.21 9.00
C GLN A 101 35.75 -12.06 8.60
N MET A 102 36.03 -11.32 7.52
CA MET A 102 37.37 -11.11 6.97
C MET A 102 37.98 -9.75 7.32
N LEU A 103 37.18 -8.79 7.81
CA LEU A 103 37.67 -7.43 8.04
C LEU A 103 38.77 -7.42 9.12
N PRO A 104 39.91 -6.74 8.86
CA PRO A 104 40.94 -6.53 9.87
C PRO A 104 40.46 -5.55 10.94
N GLY A 105 41.08 -5.57 12.13
CA GLY A 105 40.62 -4.86 13.32
C GLY A 105 40.18 -3.41 13.13
N LEU A 106 40.97 -2.57 12.44
CA LEU A 106 40.60 -1.17 12.19
C LEU A 106 39.38 -1.03 11.26
N ALA A 107 39.32 -1.81 10.18
CA ALA A 107 38.19 -1.79 9.25
C ALA A 107 36.92 -2.37 9.90
N LEU A 108 37.07 -3.40 10.74
CA LEU A 108 35.98 -3.96 11.53
C LEU A 108 35.36 -2.93 12.47
N ARG A 109 36.18 -2.13 13.17
CA ARG A 109 35.70 -1.04 14.04
C ARG A 109 34.96 0.05 13.25
N ALA A 110 35.48 0.44 12.08
CA ALA A 110 34.82 1.41 11.21
C ALA A 110 33.46 0.88 10.70
N LYS A 111 33.42 -0.39 10.26
CA LYS A 111 32.18 -1.05 9.86
C LYS A 111 31.20 -1.13 11.03
N ALA A 112 31.67 -1.50 12.23
CA ALA A 112 30.86 -1.54 13.44
C ALA A 112 30.19 -0.19 13.69
N ALA A 113 30.95 0.91 13.72
CA ALA A 113 30.40 2.26 13.90
C ALA A 113 29.30 2.60 12.87
N SER A 114 29.51 2.24 11.60
CA SER A 114 28.52 2.44 10.54
C SER A 114 27.25 1.60 10.75
N VAL A 115 27.40 0.34 11.19
CA VAL A 115 26.29 -0.58 11.45
C VAL A 115 25.49 -0.13 12.66
N TYR A 116 26.14 0.29 13.75
CA TYR A 116 25.45 0.88 14.91
C TYR A 116 24.67 2.13 14.53
N ALA A 117 25.29 3.06 13.77
CA ALA A 117 24.60 4.26 13.33
C ALA A 117 23.37 3.93 12.47
N ALA A 118 23.48 2.96 11.57
CA ALA A 118 22.36 2.50 10.74
C ALA A 118 21.28 1.80 11.57
N TYR A 119 21.67 0.94 12.52
CA TYR A 119 20.74 0.23 13.38
C TYR A 119 20.00 1.18 14.33
N ARG A 120 20.69 2.17 14.90
CA ARG A 120 20.08 3.24 15.73
C ARG A 120 19.04 4.03 14.96
N LYS A 121 19.32 4.37 13.69
CA LYS A 121 18.32 5.01 12.80
C LYS A 121 17.08 4.14 12.58
N LEU A 122 17.23 2.82 12.53
CA LEU A 122 16.13 1.88 12.30
C LEU A 122 15.32 1.58 13.57
N ALA A 123 15.98 1.46 14.71
CA ALA A 123 15.36 1.17 16.00
C ALA A 123 14.54 2.36 16.56
N GLY A 124 14.75 3.55 16.02
CA GLY A 124 14.13 4.79 16.51
C GLY A 124 14.88 5.35 17.72
N GLU A 125 14.79 6.67 17.93
CA GLU A 125 15.44 7.38 19.05
C GLU A 125 14.77 7.07 20.41
N THR A 126 13.54 6.55 20.38
CA THR A 126 12.68 6.33 21.55
C THR A 126 12.87 4.96 22.22
N GLY A 127 13.56 4.02 21.57
CA GLY A 127 14.01 2.78 22.21
C GLY A 127 15.13 3.11 23.19
N GLY A 128 14.75 3.47 24.43
CA GLY A 128 15.64 3.86 25.51
C GLY A 128 16.91 3.00 25.55
N SER A 129 18.04 3.69 25.61
CA SER A 129 19.39 3.10 25.58
C SER A 129 19.50 1.99 24.53
N ALA A 130 19.61 2.37 23.24
CA ALA A 130 20.47 1.58 22.36
C ALA A 130 21.68 1.20 23.21
N PRO A 131 21.97 -0.10 23.44
CA PRO A 131 23.05 -0.51 24.33
C PRO A 131 24.21 0.38 23.99
N GLU A 132 24.92 0.87 24.99
CA GLU A 132 25.95 1.88 24.86
C GLU A 132 27.17 1.32 24.06
N ALA A 133 26.94 0.49 23.02
CA ALA A 133 27.48 0.24 21.67
C ALA A 133 28.88 0.73 21.28
N ALA A 134 29.58 1.41 22.15
CA ALA A 134 31.01 1.65 22.09
C ALA A 134 31.73 1.10 23.33
N ALA A 135 31.02 0.81 24.43
CA ALA A 135 31.59 0.09 25.55
C ALA A 135 31.58 -1.41 25.22
N VAL A 136 32.61 -1.86 24.47
CA VAL A 136 33.09 -3.24 24.57
C VAL A 136 33.04 -3.58 26.06
N PRO A 137 32.25 -4.59 26.49
CA PRO A 137 32.07 -4.86 27.92
C PRO A 137 33.45 -4.86 28.57
N ALA A 138 33.64 -4.14 29.67
CA ALA A 138 34.99 -3.96 30.25
C ALA A 138 35.73 -5.30 30.45
N ALA A 139 34.97 -6.39 30.64
CA ALA A 139 35.44 -7.77 30.66
C ALA A 139 36.13 -8.26 29.37
N VAL A 140 35.65 -7.85 28.20
CA VAL A 140 36.22 -8.20 26.89
C VAL A 140 37.51 -7.42 26.62
N SER A 141 37.59 -6.17 27.07
CA SER A 141 38.82 -5.35 26.99
C SER A 141 39.99 -5.94 27.80
N ALA A 142 39.70 -6.72 28.86
CA ALA A 142 40.70 -7.37 29.70
C ALA A 142 41.25 -8.69 29.10
N ALA A 143 40.57 -9.27 28.11
CA ALA A 143 40.85 -10.62 27.61
C ALA A 143 41.82 -10.68 26.41
N GLY A 144 42.46 -9.56 26.08
CA GLY A 144 43.43 -9.45 24.98
C GLY A 144 42.80 -9.03 23.64
N PRO A 145 43.63 -8.54 22.70
CA PRO A 145 43.14 -7.88 21.48
C PRO A 145 42.42 -8.84 20.53
N ALA A 146 42.82 -10.11 20.46
CA ALA A 146 42.19 -11.10 19.59
C ALA A 146 40.76 -11.44 20.05
N LEU A 147 40.56 -11.69 21.34
CA LEU A 147 39.21 -11.97 21.86
C LEU A 147 38.29 -10.76 21.71
N ALA A 148 38.82 -9.55 21.88
CA ALA A 148 38.06 -8.32 21.66
C ALA A 148 37.60 -8.16 20.21
N GLU A 149 38.42 -8.55 19.23
CA GLU A 149 38.02 -8.54 17.82
C GLU A 149 36.95 -9.59 17.50
N ASP A 150 37.06 -10.80 18.06
CA ASP A 150 36.06 -11.85 17.86
C ASP A 150 34.70 -11.49 18.47
N CYS A 151 34.70 -10.90 19.67
CA CYS A 151 33.48 -10.37 20.30
C CYS A 151 32.86 -9.27 19.45
N LEU A 152 33.66 -8.30 18.97
CA LEU A 152 33.16 -7.23 18.10
C LEU A 152 32.58 -7.79 16.80
N ARG A 153 33.23 -8.79 16.19
CA ARG A 153 32.75 -9.44 14.97
C ARG A 153 31.43 -10.17 15.19
N ALA A 154 31.27 -10.86 16.32
CA ALA A 154 30.01 -11.50 16.70
C ALA A 154 28.89 -10.47 16.90
N GLU A 155 29.18 -9.37 17.59
CA GLU A 155 28.21 -8.30 17.84
C GLU A 155 27.77 -7.60 16.55
N VAL A 156 28.72 -7.24 15.67
CA VAL A 156 28.40 -6.66 14.35
C VAL A 156 27.57 -7.63 13.52
N THR A 157 27.88 -8.92 13.55
CA THR A 157 27.11 -9.96 12.84
C THR A 157 25.67 -10.03 13.34
N ASP A 158 25.47 -9.94 14.65
CA ASP A 158 24.12 -9.96 15.26
C ASP A 158 23.31 -8.71 14.90
N LEU A 159 23.92 -7.53 14.99
CA LEU A 159 23.30 -6.26 14.58
C LEU A 159 22.95 -6.24 13.09
N MET A 160 23.82 -6.76 12.23
CA MET A 160 23.54 -6.91 10.81
C MET A 160 22.40 -7.87 10.54
N ARG A 161 22.28 -8.96 11.32
CA ARG A 161 21.13 -9.86 11.26
C ARG A 161 19.84 -9.14 11.66
N GLY A 162 19.85 -8.37 12.75
CA GLY A 162 18.72 -7.53 13.15
C GLY A 162 18.32 -6.52 12.06
N LYS A 163 19.29 -5.78 11.52
CA LYS A 163 19.09 -4.86 10.39
C LYS A 163 18.47 -5.57 9.18
N PHE A 164 18.99 -6.73 8.81
CA PHE A 164 18.48 -7.53 7.70
C PHE A 164 17.03 -7.94 7.91
N TRP A 165 16.69 -8.40 9.12
CA TRP A 165 15.30 -8.72 9.46
C TRP A 165 14.38 -7.50 9.32
N HIS A 166 14.78 -6.33 9.81
CA HIS A 166 14.01 -5.09 9.61
C HIS A 166 13.81 -4.76 8.13
N GLN A 167 14.85 -4.86 7.30
CA GLN A 167 14.74 -4.60 5.86
C GLN A 167 13.86 -5.62 5.15
N LEU A 168 14.01 -6.90 5.47
CA LEU A 168 13.18 -7.97 4.91
C LEU A 168 11.71 -7.74 5.23
N ASN A 169 11.42 -7.40 6.48
CA ASN A 169 10.08 -7.10 6.94
C ASN A 169 9.49 -5.85 6.27
N ALA A 170 10.27 -4.78 6.12
CA ALA A 170 9.83 -3.58 5.39
C ALA A 170 9.46 -3.91 3.95
N MET A 171 10.26 -4.71 3.25
CA MET A 171 9.95 -5.15 1.88
C MET A 171 8.73 -6.06 1.79
N LEU A 172 8.58 -7.00 2.73
CA LEU A 172 7.41 -7.88 2.77
C LEU A 172 6.14 -7.06 3.00
N LEU A 173 6.17 -6.10 3.92
CA LEU A 173 5.08 -5.16 4.15
C LEU A 173 4.77 -4.34 2.90
N GLU A 174 5.79 -3.75 2.26
CA GLU A 174 5.60 -2.97 1.03
C GLU A 174 5.01 -3.82 -0.11
N ARG A 175 5.44 -5.08 -0.26
CA ARG A 175 4.85 -6.02 -1.22
C ARG A 175 3.40 -6.33 -0.88
N GLY A 176 3.09 -6.56 0.39
CA GLY A 176 1.73 -6.75 0.90
C GLY A 176 0.85 -5.54 0.58
N PHE A 177 1.32 -4.32 0.85
CA PHE A 177 0.61 -3.09 0.53
C PHE A 177 0.44 -2.87 -0.97
N ARG A 178 1.45 -3.18 -1.80
CA ARG A 178 1.33 -3.12 -3.26
C ARG A 178 0.32 -4.14 -3.78
N ALA A 179 0.28 -5.35 -3.22
CA ALA A 179 -0.74 -6.34 -3.54
C ALA A 179 -2.14 -5.83 -3.16
N LEU A 180 -2.31 -5.28 -1.95
CA LEU A 180 -3.58 -4.72 -1.50
C LEU A 180 -4.04 -3.54 -2.36
N LYS A 181 -3.15 -2.58 -2.67
CA LYS A 181 -3.44 -1.45 -3.56
C LYS A 181 -3.91 -1.92 -4.94
N ARG A 182 -3.27 -2.97 -5.49
CA ARG A 182 -3.69 -3.57 -6.77
C ARG A 182 -5.08 -4.18 -6.66
N VAL A 183 -5.38 -4.92 -5.58
CA VAL A 183 -6.71 -5.49 -5.35
C VAL A 183 -7.77 -4.39 -5.22
N LEU A 184 -7.49 -3.32 -4.48
CA LEU A 184 -8.40 -2.17 -4.35
C LEU A 184 -8.63 -1.45 -5.69
N LEU A 185 -7.57 -1.25 -6.48
CA LEU A 185 -7.66 -0.67 -7.81
C LEU A 185 -8.44 -1.58 -8.77
N ASP A 186 -8.24 -2.89 -8.69
CA ASP A 186 -8.98 -3.89 -9.46
C ASP A 186 -10.47 -3.87 -9.09
N TYR A 187 -10.84 -3.75 -7.82
CA TYR A 187 -12.23 -3.53 -7.41
C TYR A 187 -12.83 -2.25 -7.97
N ALA A 188 -12.12 -1.12 -7.88
CA ALA A 188 -12.60 0.15 -8.39
C ALA A 188 -12.78 0.13 -9.92
N THR A 189 -11.86 -0.50 -10.64
CA THR A 189 -11.89 -0.59 -12.11
C THR A 189 -12.95 -1.58 -12.59
N ARG A 190 -13.01 -2.81 -12.04
CA ARG A 190 -14.08 -3.77 -12.38
C ARG A 190 -15.45 -3.25 -12.01
N GLY A 191 -15.58 -2.59 -10.85
CA GLY A 191 -16.81 -1.94 -10.42
C GLY A 191 -17.27 -0.86 -11.39
N LEU A 192 -16.33 -0.05 -11.93
CA LEU A 192 -16.63 0.98 -12.93
C LEU A 192 -17.09 0.38 -14.25
N VAL A 193 -16.38 -0.65 -14.74
CA VAL A 193 -16.73 -1.32 -15.99
C VAL A 193 -18.10 -1.99 -15.85
N LEU A 194 -18.36 -2.67 -14.74
CA LEU A 194 -19.63 -3.33 -14.48
C LEU A 194 -20.78 -2.33 -14.34
N SER A 195 -20.59 -1.22 -13.61
CA SER A 195 -21.62 -0.19 -13.44
C SER A 195 -21.93 0.52 -14.76
N ALA A 196 -20.90 0.84 -15.57
CA ALA A 196 -21.07 1.43 -16.89
C ALA A 196 -21.77 0.47 -17.87
N ALA A 197 -21.39 -0.80 -17.89
CA ALA A 197 -22.03 -1.81 -18.73
C ALA A 197 -23.50 -2.02 -18.34
N LEU A 198 -23.78 -2.10 -17.04
CA LEU A 198 -25.16 -2.27 -16.57
C LEU A 198 -25.99 -1.00 -16.80
N ALA A 199 -25.43 0.19 -16.61
CA ALA A 199 -26.08 1.46 -16.97
C ALA A 199 -26.43 1.50 -18.46
N ALA A 200 -25.50 1.14 -19.34
CA ALA A 200 -25.76 1.08 -20.78
C ALA A 200 -26.86 0.05 -21.14
N LEU A 201 -26.89 -1.09 -20.46
CA LEU A 201 -27.93 -2.10 -20.64
C LEU A 201 -29.30 -1.61 -20.14
N LEU A 202 -29.34 -0.93 -18.99
CA LEU A 202 -30.56 -0.38 -18.40
C LEU A 202 -31.15 0.76 -19.23
N GLN A 203 -30.33 1.49 -19.98
CA GLN A 203 -30.78 2.50 -20.95
C GLN A 203 -31.54 1.89 -22.14
N LEU A 204 -31.48 0.57 -22.34
CA LEU A 204 -32.34 -0.12 -23.33
C LEU A 204 -33.78 -0.33 -22.82
N LEU A 205 -34.03 -0.17 -21.51
CA LEU A 205 -35.37 -0.23 -20.94
C LEU A 205 -36.06 1.12 -21.17
N PRO A 206 -37.18 1.17 -21.92
CA PRO A 206 -37.87 2.43 -22.17
C PRO A 206 -38.50 2.99 -20.89
N GLY A 207 -38.45 4.32 -20.76
CA GLY A 207 -39.15 5.06 -19.71
C GLY A 207 -38.33 5.32 -18.45
N ARG A 208 -38.99 5.95 -17.46
CA ARG A 208 -38.34 6.49 -16.25
C ARG A 208 -37.67 5.43 -15.37
N LEU A 209 -38.08 4.17 -15.49
CA LEU A 209 -37.47 3.06 -14.74
C LEU A 209 -36.01 2.81 -15.15
N GLY A 210 -35.69 2.91 -16.45
CA GLY A 210 -34.32 2.74 -16.94
C GLY A 210 -33.38 3.82 -16.39
N ASP A 211 -33.85 5.07 -16.37
CA ASP A 211 -33.10 6.22 -15.83
C ASP A 211 -32.92 6.09 -14.31
N ALA A 212 -33.96 5.74 -13.57
CA ALA A 212 -33.90 5.50 -12.13
C ALA A 212 -32.88 4.42 -11.76
N LEU A 213 -32.93 3.28 -12.46
CA LEU A 213 -31.99 2.18 -12.23
C LEU A 213 -30.56 2.58 -12.62
N THR A 214 -30.39 3.38 -13.68
CA THR A 214 -29.09 3.93 -14.08
C THR A 214 -28.50 4.81 -12.97
N VAL A 215 -29.29 5.73 -12.41
CA VAL A 215 -28.87 6.57 -11.28
C VAL A 215 -28.54 5.71 -10.06
N GLY A 216 -29.36 4.71 -9.75
CA GLY A 216 -29.10 3.76 -8.67
C GLY A 216 -27.76 3.02 -8.83
N MET A 217 -27.42 2.60 -10.05
CA MET A 217 -26.13 1.97 -10.34
C MET A 217 -24.94 2.91 -10.22
N LEU A 218 -25.11 4.19 -10.59
CA LEU A 218 -24.08 5.20 -10.35
C LEU A 218 -23.89 5.43 -8.85
N CYS A 219 -24.97 5.54 -8.06
CA CYS A 219 -24.89 5.65 -6.60
C CYS A 219 -24.17 4.44 -5.98
N LEU A 220 -24.53 3.22 -6.40
CA LEU A 220 -23.87 2.00 -5.95
C LEU A 220 -22.35 2.04 -6.22
N TYR A 221 -21.97 2.45 -7.43
CA TYR A 221 -20.56 2.57 -7.82
C TYR A 221 -19.81 3.62 -6.99
N PHE A 222 -20.39 4.82 -6.82
CA PHE A 222 -19.77 5.86 -6.00
C PHE A 222 -19.65 5.44 -4.53
N GLY A 223 -20.62 4.70 -3.99
CA GLY A 223 -20.52 4.08 -2.66
C GLY A 223 -19.37 3.09 -2.53
N VAL A 224 -19.22 2.20 -3.51
CA VAL A 224 -18.08 1.27 -3.61
C VAL A 224 -16.76 2.03 -3.68
N LEU A 225 -16.69 3.10 -4.48
CA LEU A 225 -15.48 3.93 -4.61
C LEU A 225 -15.12 4.63 -3.29
N GLY A 226 -16.12 5.16 -2.57
CA GLY A 226 -15.95 5.72 -1.23
C GLY A 226 -15.39 4.70 -0.25
N ALA A 227 -15.93 3.49 -0.24
CA ALA A 227 -15.43 2.41 0.59
C ALA A 227 -13.99 2.02 0.25
N VAL A 228 -13.64 1.92 -1.04
CA VAL A 228 -12.27 1.64 -1.48
C VAL A 228 -11.29 2.71 -0.97
N ILE A 229 -11.65 4.00 -1.07
CA ILE A 229 -10.81 5.08 -0.56
C ILE A 229 -10.71 5.03 0.97
N SER A 230 -11.81 4.70 1.65
CA SER A 230 -11.83 4.48 3.11
C SER A 230 -10.85 3.37 3.53
N VAL A 231 -10.90 2.20 2.87
CA VAL A 231 -9.92 1.12 3.11
C VAL A 231 -8.51 1.58 2.81
N ALA A 232 -8.28 2.24 1.66
CA ALA A 232 -6.94 2.70 1.29
C ALA A 232 -6.36 3.68 2.32
N ARG A 233 -7.17 4.56 2.91
CA ARG A 233 -6.75 5.47 3.99
C ARG A 233 -6.42 4.70 5.26
N ARG A 234 -7.27 3.76 5.68
CA ARG A 234 -7.00 2.88 6.85
C ARG A 234 -5.67 2.16 6.72
N THR A 235 -5.41 1.61 5.53
CA THR A 235 -4.17 0.93 5.21
C THR A 235 -2.94 1.85 5.35
N ARG A 236 -3.04 3.12 4.94
CA ARG A 236 -1.93 4.08 5.07
C ARG A 236 -1.63 4.41 6.52
N ASN A 237 -2.64 4.61 7.35
CA ASN A 237 -2.45 4.93 8.77
C ASN A 237 -1.68 3.81 9.51
N PHE A 238 -1.77 2.54 9.08
CA PHE A 238 -0.95 1.46 9.64
C PHE A 238 0.54 1.57 9.32
N ASN A 239 0.90 2.31 8.27
CA ASN A 239 2.28 2.55 7.89
C ASN A 239 2.92 3.65 8.75
N ASP A 240 2.11 4.57 9.28
CA ASP A 240 2.58 5.71 10.08
C ASP A 240 2.79 5.34 11.56
N ILE A 241 2.29 4.18 12.01
CA ILE A 241 2.58 3.66 13.35
C ILE A 241 4.04 3.26 13.40
N ALA A 242 4.83 4.05 14.15
CA ALA A 242 6.27 3.89 14.35
C ALA A 242 6.66 2.41 14.45
N THR A 243 7.66 2.03 13.66
CA THR A 243 8.21 0.68 13.53
C THR A 243 8.72 0.07 14.84
N SER A 244 8.75 0.84 15.92
CA SER A 244 9.27 0.44 17.22
C SER A 244 8.35 -0.49 18.02
N ASP A 245 7.03 -0.50 17.78
CA ASP A 245 6.08 -1.02 18.79
C ASP A 245 5.26 -2.25 18.38
N SER A 246 5.44 -2.77 17.16
CA SER A 246 4.78 -4.05 16.80
C SER A 246 5.58 -4.86 15.80
N ASP A 247 5.72 -6.15 16.13
CA ASP A 247 6.34 -7.16 15.27
C ASP A 247 5.73 -7.10 13.85
N PRO A 248 6.54 -6.86 12.81
CA PRO A 248 6.07 -6.80 11.43
C PRO A 248 5.41 -8.10 10.96
N VAL A 249 5.74 -9.26 11.53
CA VAL A 249 5.06 -10.52 11.24
C VAL A 249 3.61 -10.47 11.70
N ILE A 250 3.35 -9.92 12.89
CA ILE A 250 1.98 -9.70 13.40
C ILE A 250 1.23 -8.73 12.48
N ARG A 251 1.89 -7.66 12.00
CA ARG A 251 1.27 -6.73 11.03
C ARG A 251 0.90 -7.44 9.73
N LEU A 252 1.78 -8.29 9.21
CA LEU A 252 1.52 -9.04 7.99
C LEU A 252 0.36 -10.04 8.18
N MET A 253 0.32 -10.75 9.29
CA MET A 253 -0.79 -11.64 9.65
C MET A 253 -2.12 -10.87 9.75
N ARG A 254 -2.12 -9.65 10.29
CA ARG A 254 -3.32 -8.80 10.33
C ARG A 254 -3.79 -8.38 8.93
N ILE A 255 -2.87 -8.08 8.02
CA ILE A 255 -3.21 -7.77 6.63
C ILE A 255 -3.82 -8.99 5.94
N GLU A 256 -3.25 -10.18 6.17
CA GLU A 256 -3.75 -11.42 5.57
C GLU A 256 -5.13 -11.82 6.09
N ASN A 257 -5.31 -11.79 7.41
CA ASN A 257 -6.60 -12.08 8.04
C ASN A 257 -7.63 -10.97 7.78
N GLY A 258 -7.18 -9.75 7.46
CA GLY A 258 -8.03 -8.61 7.13
C GLY A 258 -8.69 -8.65 5.75
N LYS A 259 -8.32 -9.59 4.87
CA LYS A 259 -8.85 -9.68 3.50
C LYS A 259 -10.38 -9.77 3.47
N THR A 260 -10.97 -10.61 4.32
CA THR A 260 -12.44 -10.76 4.40
C THR A 260 -13.10 -9.46 4.86
N GLY A 261 -12.50 -8.77 5.83
CA GLY A 261 -12.99 -7.47 6.30
C GLY A 261 -12.94 -6.40 5.20
N ILE A 262 -11.91 -6.40 4.37
CA ILE A 262 -11.79 -5.49 3.22
C ILE A 262 -12.92 -5.75 2.21
N HIS A 263 -13.21 -7.00 1.88
CA HIS A 263 -14.31 -7.32 0.95
C HIS A 263 -15.67 -6.91 1.52
N LEU A 264 -15.91 -7.22 2.79
CA LEU A 264 -17.16 -6.87 3.47
C LEU A 264 -17.35 -5.34 3.50
N SER A 265 -16.29 -4.58 3.79
CA SER A 265 -16.29 -3.12 3.78
C SER A 265 -16.73 -2.52 2.44
N VAL A 266 -16.18 -3.04 1.34
CA VAL A 266 -16.49 -2.52 0.00
C VAL A 266 -17.95 -2.82 -0.39
N ILE A 267 -18.44 -4.02 -0.06
CA ILE A 267 -19.84 -4.41 -0.31
C ILE A 267 -20.79 -3.55 0.53
N THR A 268 -20.54 -3.41 1.83
CA THR A 268 -21.42 -2.64 2.71
C THR A 268 -21.47 -1.16 2.32
N GLY A 269 -20.35 -0.56 1.90
CA GLY A 269 -20.33 0.82 1.42
C GLY A 269 -21.21 1.05 0.17
N GLY A 270 -21.24 0.09 -0.75
CA GLY A 270 -22.18 0.11 -1.88
C GLY A 270 -23.64 0.00 -1.43
N VAL A 271 -23.93 -0.94 -0.52
CA VAL A 271 -25.28 -1.13 0.04
C VAL A 271 -25.77 0.13 0.76
N PHE A 272 -24.94 0.76 1.59
CA PHE A 272 -25.29 2.00 2.29
C PHE A 272 -25.56 3.16 1.31
N ALA A 273 -24.83 3.27 0.21
CA ALA A 273 -25.11 4.26 -0.81
C ALA A 273 -26.47 4.08 -1.48
N VAL A 274 -26.87 2.82 -1.75
CA VAL A 274 -28.21 2.51 -2.30
C VAL A 274 -29.30 2.81 -1.27
N ILE A 275 -29.12 2.42 -0.01
CA ILE A 275 -30.07 2.73 1.07
C ILE A 275 -30.23 4.25 1.22
N LEU A 276 -29.13 5.00 1.19
CA LEU A 276 -29.17 6.46 1.24
C LEU A 276 -29.95 7.04 0.06
N TYR A 277 -29.67 6.57 -1.16
CA TYR A 277 -30.40 6.98 -2.36
C TYR A 277 -31.91 6.73 -2.22
N LEU A 278 -32.32 5.52 -1.81
CA LEU A 278 -33.74 5.19 -1.61
C LEU A 278 -34.38 6.05 -0.52
N GLY A 279 -33.66 6.34 0.57
CA GLY A 279 -34.12 7.24 1.62
C GLY A 279 -34.35 8.68 1.12
N LEU A 280 -33.44 9.20 0.29
CA LEU A 280 -33.59 10.52 -0.32
C LEU A 280 -34.76 10.58 -1.30
N VAL A 281 -34.97 9.52 -2.10
CA VAL A 281 -36.13 9.39 -3.01
C VAL A 281 -37.44 9.25 -2.23
N ALA A 282 -37.44 8.55 -1.09
CA ALA A 282 -38.60 8.42 -0.21
C ALA A 282 -38.99 9.76 0.46
N GLY A 283 -38.23 10.83 0.24
CA GLY A 283 -38.53 12.14 0.78
C GLY A 283 -38.33 12.21 2.29
N ILE A 284 -37.34 11.49 2.84
CA ILE A 284 -36.94 11.68 4.24
C ILE A 284 -36.81 13.19 4.49
N PRO A 285 -37.63 13.78 5.39
CA PRO A 285 -37.87 15.21 5.43
C PRO A 285 -36.57 15.97 5.68
N GLY A 286 -36.15 16.73 4.67
CA GLY A 286 -34.92 17.51 4.67
C GLY A 286 -34.92 18.68 5.65
N ASP A 287 -36.01 18.93 6.38
CA ASP A 287 -36.12 20.02 7.35
C ASP A 287 -35.04 19.96 8.44
N SER A 288 -34.47 18.79 8.69
CA SER A 288 -33.38 18.59 9.67
C SER A 288 -31.97 18.81 9.09
N LEU A 289 -31.79 18.83 7.76
CA LEU A 289 -30.49 18.93 7.10
C LEU A 289 -30.47 20.16 6.20
N LYS A 290 -29.60 21.13 6.49
CA LYS A 290 -29.44 22.38 5.71
C LYS A 290 -29.56 22.10 4.20
N THR A 291 -30.61 22.64 3.61
CA THR A 291 -31.21 22.22 2.33
C THR A 291 -30.31 22.35 1.10
N SER A 292 -29.18 23.03 1.18
CA SER A 292 -28.32 23.28 0.00
C SER A 292 -27.56 22.04 -0.48
N LEU A 293 -27.27 21.08 0.41
CA LEU A 293 -26.50 19.87 0.08
C LEU A 293 -27.36 18.69 -0.37
N LEU A 294 -28.67 18.74 -0.13
CA LEU A 294 -29.57 17.67 -0.54
C LEU A 294 -29.87 17.77 -2.04
N PRO A 295 -29.89 16.63 -2.77
CA PRO A 295 -30.38 16.59 -4.14
C PRO A 295 -31.88 16.84 -4.18
N LEU A 296 -32.35 17.54 -5.21
CA LEU A 296 -33.77 17.76 -5.46
C LEU A 296 -34.30 16.65 -6.36
N PHE A 297 -35.44 16.09 -5.96
CA PHE A 297 -36.20 15.10 -6.74
C PHE A 297 -37.58 15.68 -7.11
N PRO A 298 -38.18 15.25 -8.22
CA PRO A 298 -39.57 15.57 -8.51
C PRO A 298 -40.46 14.98 -7.41
N HIS A 299 -41.09 15.84 -6.60
CA HIS A 299 -41.97 15.41 -5.51
C HIS A 299 -43.37 15.12 -6.04
N THR A 300 -43.62 13.86 -6.43
CA THR A 300 -44.98 13.33 -6.56
C THR A 300 -45.31 12.49 -5.34
N ALA A 301 -46.58 12.46 -4.92
CA ALA A 301 -47.04 11.79 -3.70
C ALA A 301 -46.71 10.27 -3.62
N ASN A 302 -46.19 9.68 -4.70
CA ASN A 302 -45.64 8.32 -4.76
C ASN A 302 -44.46 8.25 -5.75
N ALA A 303 -43.36 8.98 -5.48
CA ALA A 303 -42.21 9.08 -6.38
C ALA A 303 -41.66 7.72 -6.86
N ILE A 304 -41.69 6.68 -6.02
CA ILE A 304 -41.26 5.32 -6.39
C ILE A 304 -42.22 4.69 -7.42
N ALA A 305 -43.53 4.83 -7.24
CA ALA A 305 -44.53 4.28 -8.16
C ALA A 305 -44.62 5.09 -9.47
N ALA A 306 -44.29 6.38 -9.43
CA ALA A 306 -44.28 7.28 -10.58
C ALA A 306 -42.99 7.23 -11.40
N GLY A 307 -41.95 6.54 -10.91
CA GLY A 307 -40.62 6.51 -11.54
C GLY A 307 -39.84 7.82 -11.38
N ASP A 308 -40.23 8.69 -10.45
CA ASP A 308 -39.59 9.99 -10.17
C ASP A 308 -38.35 9.82 -9.26
N MET A 309 -37.53 8.82 -9.55
CA MET A 309 -36.31 8.53 -8.77
C MET A 309 -35.06 9.18 -9.38
N VAL A 310 -35.24 9.99 -10.42
CA VAL A 310 -34.18 10.69 -11.14
C VAL A 310 -34.05 12.11 -10.57
N PRO A 311 -32.85 12.59 -10.25
CA PRO A 311 -32.63 13.96 -9.80
C PRO A 311 -33.14 14.99 -10.83
N LEU A 312 -33.65 16.12 -10.36
CA LEU A 312 -34.28 17.15 -11.20
C LEU A 312 -33.29 17.78 -12.21
N ASP A 313 -32.03 17.91 -11.81
CA ASP A 313 -30.97 18.54 -12.59
C ASP A 313 -29.60 17.90 -12.35
N ALA A 314 -28.62 18.28 -13.19
CA ALA A 314 -27.25 17.79 -13.09
C ALA A 314 -26.58 18.14 -11.74
N ALA A 315 -26.94 19.29 -11.14
CA ALA A 315 -26.43 19.69 -9.84
C ALA A 315 -26.93 18.75 -8.73
N SER A 316 -28.20 18.36 -8.75
CA SER A 316 -28.76 17.38 -7.82
C SER A 316 -28.15 16.00 -8.03
N LEU A 317 -27.90 15.58 -9.28
CA LEU A 317 -27.17 14.35 -9.55
C LEU A 317 -25.76 14.38 -8.95
N ALA A 318 -25.00 15.47 -9.12
CA ALA A 318 -23.67 15.60 -8.55
C ALA A 318 -23.67 15.53 -7.01
N LYS A 319 -24.63 16.20 -6.35
CA LYS A 319 -24.82 16.11 -4.90
C LYS A 319 -25.13 14.69 -4.45
N LEU A 320 -26.01 14.00 -5.17
CA LEU A 320 -26.37 12.61 -4.89
C LEU A 320 -25.15 11.68 -5.00
N LEU A 321 -24.34 11.80 -6.05
CA LEU A 321 -23.13 10.99 -6.23
C LEU A 321 -22.09 11.28 -5.15
N LEU A 322 -21.95 12.53 -4.73
CA LEU A 322 -21.09 12.92 -3.60
C LEU A 322 -21.57 12.29 -2.28
N LEU A 323 -22.87 12.35 -2.00
CA LEU A 323 -23.47 11.74 -0.81
C LEU A 323 -23.35 10.21 -0.83
N ALA A 324 -23.56 9.57 -1.98
CA ALA A 324 -23.34 8.15 -2.18
C ALA A 324 -21.88 7.75 -1.91
N PHE A 325 -20.93 8.55 -2.41
CA PHE A 325 -19.52 8.37 -2.11
C PHE A 325 -19.22 8.49 -0.60
N MET A 326 -19.79 9.48 0.07
CA MET A 326 -19.64 9.64 1.53
C MET A 326 -20.27 8.49 2.30
N ALA A 327 -21.41 7.95 1.85
CA ALA A 327 -22.04 6.77 2.44
C ALA A 327 -21.13 5.53 2.39
N GLY A 328 -20.22 5.46 1.41
CA GLY A 328 -19.17 4.44 1.34
C GLY A 328 -18.23 4.42 2.57
N PHE A 329 -18.18 5.50 3.36
CA PHE A 329 -17.41 5.58 4.61
C PHE A 329 -18.21 5.14 5.85
N ALA A 330 -19.45 4.67 5.71
CA ALA A 330 -20.37 4.38 6.82
C ALA A 330 -19.80 3.44 7.90
N GLU A 331 -19.00 2.45 7.51
CA GLU A 331 -18.33 1.53 8.45
C GLU A 331 -17.45 2.26 9.48
N GLN A 332 -16.86 3.41 9.11
CA GLN A 332 -16.06 4.23 10.04
C GLN A 332 -16.86 5.35 10.66
N LEU A 333 -17.76 5.97 9.88
CA LEU A 333 -18.55 7.11 10.35
C LEU A 333 -19.36 6.76 11.60
N VAL A 334 -19.92 5.56 11.68
CA VAL A 334 -20.72 5.18 12.86
C VAL A 334 -19.85 5.03 14.12
N PRO A 335 -18.79 4.19 14.14
CA PRO A 335 -17.88 4.11 15.30
C PRO A 335 -17.21 5.45 15.64
N ASP A 336 -16.65 6.16 14.66
CA ASP A 336 -15.91 7.41 14.91
C ASP A 336 -16.81 8.51 15.48
N VAL A 337 -18.08 8.58 15.05
CA VAL A 337 -19.06 9.53 15.59
C VAL A 337 -19.47 9.13 17.00
N LEU A 338 -19.70 7.84 17.26
CA LEU A 338 -20.00 7.33 18.60
C LEU A 338 -18.85 7.59 19.58
N ASP A 339 -17.60 7.33 19.18
CA ASP A 339 -16.41 7.57 19.99
C ASP A 339 -16.21 9.06 20.30
N ARG A 340 -16.55 9.94 19.36
CA ARG A 340 -16.55 11.40 19.61
C ARG A 340 -17.63 11.81 20.59
N PHE A 341 -18.85 11.27 20.47
CA PHE A 341 -19.92 11.57 21.41
C PHE A 341 -19.61 11.05 22.82
N THR A 342 -19.03 9.86 22.96
CA THR A 342 -18.62 9.32 24.26
C THR A 342 -17.46 10.13 24.86
N ALA A 343 -16.46 10.52 24.05
CA ALA A 343 -15.37 11.38 24.50
C ALA A 343 -15.87 12.77 24.94
N LEU A 344 -16.83 13.36 24.21
CA LEU A 344 -17.47 14.62 24.60
C LEU A 344 -18.25 14.47 25.91
N ALA A 345 -19.04 13.39 26.06
CA ALA A 345 -19.80 13.11 27.27
C ALA A 345 -18.90 12.91 28.49
N GLN A 346 -17.74 12.25 28.33
CA GLN A 346 -16.74 12.08 29.38
C GLN A 346 -15.98 13.38 29.69
N GLY A 347 -15.71 14.20 28.67
CA GLY A 347 -15.03 15.48 28.81
C GLY A 347 -15.84 16.54 29.58
N THR A 348 -17.17 16.50 29.48
CA THR A 348 -18.05 17.40 30.24
C THR A 348 -18.12 17.10 31.73
N GLY A 349 -17.73 15.90 32.18
CA GLY A 349 -17.72 15.53 33.60
C GLY A 349 -16.51 16.00 34.41
N LYS A 350 -15.45 16.51 33.77
CA LYS A 350 -14.17 16.88 34.44
C LYS A 350 -13.93 18.40 34.58
N ARG A 351 -14.86 19.26 34.18
CA ARG A 351 -14.71 20.74 34.28
C ARG A 351 -15.44 21.39 35.47
N HIS A 352 -16.03 20.60 36.36
CA HIS A 352 -16.60 21.07 37.63
C HIS A 352 -16.10 20.19 38.78
N ALA A 353 -14.84 20.35 39.14
CA ALA A 353 -14.28 19.94 40.42
C ALA A 353 -13.20 20.95 40.83
#